data_AF-A0A523U3Y2-F1
#
_entry.id   AF-A0A523U3Y2-F1
#
_cell.length_a   1.000
_cell.length_b   1.000
_cell.length_c   1.000
_cell.angle_alpha   90.00
_cell.angle_beta   90.00
_cell.angle_gamma   90.00
#
_symmetry.space_group_name_H-M   'P 1'
#
loop_
_entity.id
_entity.type
_entity.pdbx_description
1 polymer ?
#
loop_
_entity_poly.entity_id
_entity_poly.type
_entity_poly.pdbx_seq_one_letter_code
_entity_poly.pdbx_strand_id
1 'polypeptide(L)'
;MSKKQKSERYHLLLYREVVGRHARKALLLACLFLGLWILVDRGYAHWLERDTQRWLFAGGLVAFAYWLFARFGPGLAYAQAHHDHLRLQTPIFRLNISYRRIINTRPVVFGKLFPPENMPRRDRRPLKPFLGATALGIDLRGWPLPTWLLRLFLSRYMLANDQIGFVLLIDDWMRFSTQLTSLLGNWRASRQQRPPGPSFGASDLLSD
;
A
#
# COMPACT_ATOMS: atom_id res chain seq x y z
N MET A 1 -14.75 24.21 -20.23
CA MET A 1 -13.48 23.46 -20.02
C MET A 1 -13.29 23.22 -18.53
N SER A 2 -13.55 22.00 -18.02
CA SER A 2 -13.43 21.69 -16.59
C SER A 2 -11.95 21.60 -16.19
N LYS A 3 -11.50 22.47 -15.27
CA LYS A 3 -10.16 22.36 -14.66
C LYS A 3 -10.03 20.95 -14.09
N LYS A 4 -9.17 20.10 -14.66
CA LYS A 4 -8.74 18.83 -14.05
C LYS A 4 -8.28 19.15 -12.63
N GLN A 5 -9.14 18.87 -11.64
CA GLN A 5 -8.86 19.14 -10.24
C GLN A 5 -7.63 18.30 -9.88
N LYS A 6 -6.51 18.96 -9.58
CA LYS A 6 -5.24 18.29 -9.30
C LYS A 6 -5.47 17.37 -8.09
N SER A 7 -5.54 16.08 -8.35
CA SER A 7 -5.81 15.10 -7.30
C SER A 7 -4.70 15.14 -6.26
N GLU A 8 -5.06 15.42 -5.00
CA GLU A 8 -4.09 15.49 -3.90
C GLU A 8 -3.61 14.09 -3.49
N ARG A 9 -2.35 14.03 -3.04
CA ARG A 9 -1.71 12.78 -2.59
C ARG A 9 -1.72 12.76 -1.07
N TYR A 10 -2.19 11.65 -0.52
CA TYR A 10 -2.33 11.47 0.92
C TYR A 10 -1.42 10.33 1.38
N HIS A 11 -0.52 10.62 2.31
CA HIS A 11 0.50 9.66 2.73
C HIS A 11 -0.09 8.53 3.58
N LEU A 12 0.40 7.31 3.38
CA LEU A 12 -0.04 6.13 4.12
C LEU A 12 0.83 5.94 5.37
N LEU A 13 0.33 6.42 6.50
CA LEU A 13 1.04 6.40 7.78
C LEU A 13 1.40 4.99 8.25
N LEU A 14 0.45 4.07 8.07
CA LEU A 14 0.61 2.67 8.47
C LEU A 14 1.75 1.98 7.69
N TYR A 15 1.88 2.29 6.40
CA TYR A 15 2.95 1.73 5.58
C TYR A 15 4.32 2.27 6.00
N ARG A 16 4.37 3.58 6.30
CA ARG A 16 5.58 4.26 6.81
C ARG A 16 6.14 3.60 8.07
N GLU A 17 5.27 3.31 9.04
CA GLU A 17 5.70 2.73 10.31
C GLU A 17 6.12 1.26 10.17
N VAL A 18 5.34 0.45 9.44
CA VAL A 18 5.58 -0.98 9.32
C VAL A 18 6.88 -1.29 8.57
N VAL A 19 7.19 -0.55 7.50
CA VAL A 19 8.41 -0.80 6.71
C VAL A 19 9.61 -0.07 7.31
N GLY A 20 9.43 1.15 7.82
CA GLY A 20 10.51 1.93 8.45
C GLY A 20 11.18 1.21 9.62
N ARG A 21 10.43 0.38 10.37
CA ARG A 21 10.99 -0.43 11.47
C ARG A 21 12.09 -1.41 11.03
N HIS A 22 12.01 -1.90 9.80
CA HIS A 22 12.96 -2.89 9.28
C HIS A 22 14.26 -2.23 8.83
N ALA A 23 14.26 -0.92 8.56
CA ALA A 23 15.45 -0.19 8.14
C ALA A 23 16.59 -0.35 9.17
N ARG A 24 16.35 -0.09 10.46
CA ARG A 24 17.43 -0.21 11.46
C ARG A 24 18.05 -1.62 11.49
N LYS A 25 17.23 -2.66 11.39
CA LYS A 25 17.70 -4.06 11.36
C LYS A 25 18.49 -4.38 10.09
N ALA A 26 18.01 -3.89 8.94
CA ALA A 26 18.70 -4.02 7.66
C ALA A 26 20.07 -3.34 7.67
N LEU A 27 20.16 -2.15 8.30
CA LEU A 27 21.43 -1.44 8.45
C LEU A 27 22.42 -2.23 9.29
N LEU A 28 21.99 -2.72 10.46
CA LEU A 28 22.85 -3.53 11.33
C LEU A 28 23.35 -4.78 10.60
N LEU A 29 22.47 -5.44 9.85
CA LEU A 29 22.84 -6.61 9.05
C LEU A 29 23.83 -6.25 7.94
N ALA A 30 23.63 -5.12 7.25
CA ALA A 30 24.56 -4.61 6.24
C ALA A 30 25.93 -4.29 6.85
N CYS A 31 25.96 -3.58 7.97
CA CYS A 31 27.19 -3.28 8.71
C CYS A 31 27.89 -4.56 9.18
N LEU A 32 27.14 -5.56 9.63
CA LEU A 32 27.71 -6.85 10.05
C LEU A 32 28.38 -7.58 8.88
N PHE A 33 27.70 -7.72 7.75
CA PHE A 33 28.26 -8.39 6.58
C PHE A 33 29.44 -7.64 5.96
N LEU A 34 29.34 -6.32 5.83
CA LEU A 34 30.43 -5.49 5.32
C LEU A 34 31.60 -5.43 6.31
N GLY A 35 31.33 -5.38 7.61
CA GLY A 35 32.36 -5.44 8.65
C GLY A 35 33.11 -6.77 8.63
N LEU A 36 32.39 -7.89 8.57
CA LEU A 36 32.99 -9.22 8.41
C LEU A 36 33.82 -9.33 7.13
N TRP A 37 33.33 -8.77 6.02
CA TRP A 37 34.08 -8.71 4.77
C TRP A 37 35.41 -7.94 4.94
N ILE A 38 35.40 -6.77 5.58
CA ILE A 38 36.62 -5.99 5.87
C ILE A 38 37.59 -6.78 6.76
N LEU A 39 37.09 -7.48 7.79
CA LEU A 39 37.93 -8.28 8.69
C LEU A 39 38.61 -9.46 7.99
N VAL A 40 37.89 -10.14 7.09
CA VAL A 40 38.44 -11.23 6.26
C VAL A 40 39.46 -10.67 5.26
N ASP A 41 39.15 -9.55 4.60
CA ASP A 41 40.03 -8.90 3.62
C ASP A 41 41.34 -8.41 4.25
N ARG A 42 41.27 -7.83 5.45
CA ARG A 42 42.43 -7.42 6.27
C ARG A 42 43.21 -8.60 6.85
N GLY A 43 42.73 -9.83 6.67
CA GLY A 43 43.38 -11.04 7.14
C GLY A 43 43.29 -11.26 8.65
N TYR A 44 42.38 -10.59 9.38
CA TYR A 44 42.21 -10.82 10.83
C TYR A 44 41.36 -12.07 11.13
N ALA A 45 40.53 -12.51 10.19
CA ALA A 45 39.62 -13.64 10.37
C ALA A 45 40.10 -14.88 9.59
N HIS A 46 41.16 -15.53 10.09
CA HIS A 46 41.75 -16.72 9.46
C HIS A 46 40.82 -17.94 9.46
N TRP A 47 39.78 -17.94 10.31
CA TRP A 47 38.79 -19.01 10.44
C TRP A 47 37.72 -19.01 9.34
N LEU A 48 37.70 -18.01 8.45
CA LEU A 48 36.74 -17.91 7.35
C LEU A 48 37.45 -18.16 6.02
N GLU A 49 36.95 -19.12 5.23
CA GLU A 49 37.47 -19.41 3.90
C GLU A 49 37.38 -18.18 2.99
N ARG A 50 38.42 -17.94 2.19
CA ARG A 50 38.45 -16.82 1.23
C ARG A 50 37.30 -16.87 0.22
N ASP A 51 36.79 -18.05 -0.11
CA ASP A 51 35.65 -18.21 -1.00
C ASP A 51 34.35 -17.59 -0.44
N THR A 52 34.26 -17.48 0.90
CA THR A 52 33.13 -16.83 1.58
C THR A 52 33.16 -15.30 1.43
N GLN A 53 34.31 -14.70 1.09
CA GLN A 53 34.48 -13.24 0.97
C GLN A 53 33.53 -12.63 -0.08
N ARG A 54 33.33 -13.29 -1.23
CA ARG A 54 32.42 -12.81 -2.28
C ARG A 54 30.97 -12.80 -1.81
N TRP A 55 30.56 -13.83 -1.06
CA TRP A 55 29.21 -13.94 -0.51
C TRP A 55 28.94 -12.94 0.62
N LEU A 56 29.93 -12.65 1.47
CA LEU A 56 29.82 -11.60 2.49
C LEU A 56 29.65 -10.22 1.86
N PHE A 57 30.42 -9.90 0.82
CA PHE A 57 30.28 -8.64 0.11
C PHE A 57 28.91 -8.54 -0.57
N ALA A 58 28.49 -9.57 -1.31
CA ALA A 58 27.19 -9.62 -1.97
C ALA A 58 26.04 -9.51 -0.96
N GLY A 59 26.11 -10.24 0.16
CA GLY A 59 25.13 -10.18 1.25
C GLY A 59 25.05 -8.80 1.90
N GLY A 60 26.21 -8.17 2.16
CA GLY A 60 26.29 -6.81 2.67
C GLY A 60 25.69 -5.78 1.72
N LEU A 61 25.98 -5.89 0.42
CA LEU A 61 25.43 -5.02 -0.62
C LEU A 61 23.91 -5.16 -0.73
N VAL A 62 23.39 -6.39 -0.73
CA VAL A 62 21.94 -6.66 -0.76
C VAL A 62 21.26 -6.13 0.49
N ALA A 63 21.83 -6.36 1.68
CA ALA A 63 21.30 -5.83 2.93
C ALA A 63 21.31 -4.28 2.96
N PHE A 64 22.34 -3.66 2.40
CA PHE A 64 22.43 -2.21 2.26
C PHE A 64 21.39 -1.65 1.27
N ALA A 65 21.21 -2.29 0.12
CA ALA A 65 20.17 -1.93 -0.84
C ALA A 65 18.77 -2.06 -0.22
N TYR A 66 18.52 -3.13 0.54
CA TYR A 66 17.27 -3.32 1.28
C TYR A 66 17.10 -2.26 2.39
N TRP A 67 18.18 -1.88 3.09
CA TRP A 67 18.14 -0.77 4.05
C TRP A 67 17.70 0.54 3.39
N LEU A 68 18.30 0.87 2.24
CA LEU A 68 17.95 2.06 1.47
C LEU A 68 16.48 2.03 1.08
N PHE A 69 16.00 0.90 0.56
CA PHE A 69 14.60 0.70 0.23
C PHE A 69 13.69 0.87 1.45
N ALA A 70 14.01 0.25 2.59
CA ALA A 70 13.20 0.33 3.81
C ALA A 70 13.21 1.74 4.43
N ARG A 71 14.28 2.52 4.21
CA ARG A 71 14.42 3.90 4.71
C ARG A 71 13.65 4.92 3.87
N PHE A 72 13.68 4.79 2.55
CA PHE A 72 13.12 5.78 1.62
C PHE A 72 11.81 5.36 0.98
N GLY A 73 11.67 4.07 0.66
CA GLY A 73 10.49 3.50 0.02
C GLY A 73 9.18 3.93 0.69
N PRO A 74 9.02 3.84 2.01
CA PRO A 74 7.73 4.11 2.64
C PRO A 74 7.23 5.56 2.50
N GLY A 75 8.13 6.51 2.25
CA GLY A 75 7.76 7.89 1.95
C GLY A 75 7.04 8.07 0.61
N LEU A 76 7.16 7.09 -0.29
CA LEU A 76 6.54 7.08 -1.61
C LEU A 76 5.14 6.43 -1.61
N ALA A 77 4.70 5.89 -0.48
CA ALA A 77 3.40 5.23 -0.37
C ALA A 77 2.29 6.26 -0.11
N TYR A 78 1.36 6.40 -1.07
CA TYR A 78 0.27 7.36 -0.98
C TYR A 78 -1.04 6.84 -1.59
N ALA A 79 -2.16 7.36 -1.11
CA ALA A 79 -3.48 7.23 -1.72
C ALA A 79 -3.83 8.51 -2.47
N GLN A 80 -4.46 8.36 -3.64
CA GLN A 80 -4.81 9.48 -4.51
C GLN A 80 -6.12 9.17 -5.25
N ALA A 81 -7.13 10.02 -5.10
CA ALA A 81 -8.44 9.84 -5.74
C ALA A 81 -8.47 10.52 -7.13
N HIS A 82 -8.51 9.75 -8.21
CA HIS A 82 -8.64 10.26 -9.58
C HIS A 82 -10.10 10.19 -10.07
N HIS A 83 -10.44 10.93 -11.13
CA HIS A 83 -11.81 11.00 -11.67
C HIS A 83 -12.46 9.63 -11.98
N ASP A 84 -11.69 8.61 -12.38
CA ASP A 84 -12.23 7.29 -12.75
C ASP A 84 -11.85 6.15 -11.79
N HIS A 85 -10.85 6.36 -10.95
CA HIS A 85 -10.29 5.33 -10.08
C HIS A 85 -9.64 5.91 -8.83
N LEU A 86 -9.63 5.12 -7.77
CA LEU A 86 -8.77 5.34 -6.64
C LEU A 86 -7.40 4.72 -6.91
N ARG A 87 -6.33 5.49 -6.81
CA ARG A 87 -4.95 5.00 -6.90
C ARG A 87 -4.37 4.83 -5.51
N LEU A 88 -3.89 3.62 -5.23
CA LEU A 88 -3.08 3.30 -4.06
C LEU A 88 -1.66 2.99 -4.55
N GLN A 89 -0.75 3.93 -4.36
CA GLN A 89 0.65 3.78 -4.71
C GLN A 89 1.39 3.18 -3.53
N THR A 90 2.06 2.05 -3.76
CA THR A 90 3.11 1.55 -2.86
C THR A 90 4.48 1.75 -3.52
N PRO A 91 5.59 1.54 -2.81
CA PRO A 91 6.93 1.73 -3.37
C PRO A 91 7.26 0.71 -4.46
N ILE A 92 6.64 -0.47 -4.43
CA ILE A 92 6.94 -1.58 -5.34
C ILE A 92 5.91 -1.65 -6.47
N PHE A 93 4.62 -1.48 -6.15
CA PHE A 93 3.54 -1.63 -7.13
C PHE A 93 2.48 -0.52 -7.02
N ARG A 94 1.77 -0.29 -8.14
CA ARG A 94 0.68 0.70 -8.24
C ARG A 94 -0.64 -0.03 -8.34
N LEU A 95 -1.56 0.22 -7.42
CA LEU A 95 -2.89 -0.37 -7.44
C LEU A 95 -3.92 0.66 -7.88
N ASN A 96 -4.57 0.42 -9.01
CA ASN A 96 -5.68 1.25 -9.50
C ASN A 96 -7.00 0.52 -9.24
N ILE A 97 -7.83 1.08 -8.35
CA ILE A 97 -9.12 0.55 -7.95
C ILE A 97 -10.21 1.34 -8.67
N SER A 98 -10.90 0.69 -9.61
CA SER A 98 -12.03 1.33 -10.30
C SER A 98 -13.16 1.68 -9.33
N TYR A 99 -13.75 2.86 -9.51
CA TYR A 99 -14.94 3.30 -8.77
C TYR A 99 -16.14 2.37 -8.89
N ARG A 100 -16.24 1.58 -9.97
CA ARG A 100 -17.27 0.54 -10.11
C ARG A 100 -17.18 -0.55 -9.02
N ARG A 101 -15.98 -0.78 -8.47
CA ARG A 101 -15.75 -1.80 -7.43
C ARG A 101 -16.04 -1.27 -6.03
N ILE A 102 -16.01 0.04 -5.82
CA ILE A 102 -16.23 0.65 -4.51
C ILE A 102 -17.72 0.62 -4.20
N ILE A 103 -18.07 -0.06 -3.11
CA ILE A 103 -19.44 -0.12 -2.59
C ILE A 103 -19.68 1.09 -1.70
N ASN A 104 -18.85 1.23 -0.67
CA ASN A 104 -19.01 2.24 0.37
C ASN A 104 -17.65 2.72 0.89
N THR A 105 -17.65 3.90 1.48
CA THR A 105 -16.51 4.48 2.19
C THR A 105 -16.98 4.92 3.56
N ARG A 106 -16.34 4.44 4.62
CA ARG A 106 -16.78 4.66 6.01
C ARG A 106 -15.61 5.03 6.91
N PRO A 107 -15.78 5.98 7.84
CA PRO A 107 -14.79 6.19 8.89
C PRO A 107 -14.79 4.99 9.83
N VAL A 108 -13.61 4.44 10.12
CA VAL A 108 -13.44 3.31 11.03
C VAL A 108 -12.34 3.63 12.04
N VAL A 109 -12.56 3.28 13.30
CA VAL A 109 -11.51 3.41 14.32
C VAL A 109 -10.56 2.23 14.19
N PHE A 110 -9.28 2.50 13.97
CA PHE A 110 -8.29 1.47 13.64
C PHE A 110 -8.18 0.38 14.71
N GLY A 111 -8.16 0.77 16.00
CA GLY A 111 -8.10 -0.19 17.11
C GLY A 111 -9.39 -1.01 17.32
N LYS A 112 -10.54 -0.55 16.84
CA LYS A 112 -11.77 -1.36 16.85
C LYS A 112 -11.73 -2.43 15.76
N LEU A 113 -11.19 -2.08 14.59
CA LEU A 113 -11.07 -3.02 13.47
C LEU A 113 -9.94 -4.04 13.69
N PHE A 114 -8.87 -3.62 14.36
CA PHE A 114 -7.75 -4.48 14.73
C PHE A 114 -7.50 -4.39 16.24
N PRO A 115 -8.23 -5.18 17.06
CA PRO A 115 -8.05 -5.15 18.50
C PRO A 115 -6.63 -5.59 18.87
N PRO A 116 -5.98 -4.92 19.84
CA PRO A 116 -4.60 -5.20 20.23
C PRO A 116 -4.44 -6.62 20.81
N GLU A 117 -5.50 -7.19 21.36
CA GLU A 117 -5.57 -8.58 21.84
C GLU A 117 -5.26 -9.58 20.72
N ASN A 118 -5.85 -9.38 19.54
CA ASN A 118 -5.67 -10.24 18.36
C ASN A 118 -4.38 -9.93 17.58
N MET A 119 -3.67 -8.86 17.94
CA MET A 119 -2.38 -8.55 17.32
C MET A 119 -1.24 -9.36 17.94
N PRO A 120 -0.35 -9.93 17.11
CA PRO A 120 0.94 -10.47 17.56
C PRO A 120 1.74 -9.43 18.34
N ARG A 121 2.43 -9.87 19.39
CA ARG A 121 3.24 -9.00 20.28
C ARG A 121 4.21 -8.09 19.52
N ARG A 122 4.81 -8.59 18.43
CA ARG A 122 5.74 -7.84 17.56
C ARG A 122 5.12 -6.61 16.87
N ASP A 123 3.80 -6.60 16.70
CA ASP A 123 3.08 -5.55 15.98
C ASP A 123 2.32 -4.60 16.94
N ARG A 124 2.11 -5.00 18.20
CA ARG A 124 1.42 -4.18 19.22
C ARG A 124 2.13 -2.85 19.51
N ARG A 125 3.44 -2.89 19.77
CA ARG A 125 4.22 -1.70 20.11
C ARG A 125 4.24 -0.63 19.00
N PRO A 126 4.56 -0.96 17.73
CA PRO A 126 4.58 0.04 16.67
C PRO A 126 3.20 0.56 16.28
N LEU A 127 2.14 -0.26 16.43
CA LEU A 127 0.78 0.16 16.07
C LEU A 127 0.03 0.86 17.20
N LYS A 128 0.56 0.84 18.42
CA LYS A 128 -0.04 1.50 19.60
C LYS A 128 -0.47 2.95 19.35
N PRO A 129 0.32 3.82 18.68
CA PRO A 129 -0.07 5.21 18.42
C PRO A 129 -1.32 5.34 17.54
N PHE A 130 -1.59 4.33 16.71
CA PHE A 130 -2.67 4.37 15.73
C PHE A 130 -3.96 3.72 16.23
N LEU A 131 -3.97 3.06 17.40
CA LEU A 131 -5.17 2.36 17.89
C LEU A 131 -6.36 3.30 18.10
N GLY A 132 -6.12 4.55 18.48
CA GLY A 132 -7.17 5.57 18.61
C GLY A 132 -7.45 6.37 17.34
N ALA A 133 -6.68 6.15 16.26
CA ALA A 133 -6.80 6.94 15.04
C ALA A 133 -7.98 6.47 14.17
N THR A 134 -8.62 7.43 13.51
CA THR A 134 -9.64 7.15 12.49
C THR A 134 -8.94 6.84 11.16
N ALA A 135 -9.24 5.69 10.60
CA ALA A 135 -8.87 5.30 9.25
C ALA A 135 -10.08 5.37 8.33
N LEU A 136 -9.85 5.46 7.03
CA LEU A 136 -10.90 5.34 6.03
C LEU A 136 -11.01 3.89 5.56
N GLY A 137 -12.14 3.25 5.87
CA GLY A 137 -12.52 1.95 5.34
C GLY A 137 -13.14 2.11 3.95
N ILE A 138 -12.63 1.37 2.98
CA ILE A 138 -13.11 1.37 1.60
C ILE A 138 -13.58 -0.04 1.26
N ASP A 139 -14.89 -0.21 1.23
CA ASP A 139 -15.53 -1.49 0.97
C ASP A 139 -15.61 -1.75 -0.53
N LEU A 140 -15.20 -2.94 -0.96
CA LEU A 140 -15.12 -3.34 -2.35
C LEU A 140 -16.00 -4.55 -2.61
N ARG A 141 -16.54 -4.66 -3.83
CA ARG A 141 -17.25 -5.86 -4.30
C ARG A 141 -16.36 -7.08 -4.45
N GLY A 142 -15.06 -6.87 -4.61
CA GLY A 142 -14.09 -7.93 -4.85
C GLY A 142 -12.68 -7.37 -4.99
N TRP A 143 -11.67 -8.18 -4.67
CA TRP A 143 -10.29 -7.75 -4.73
C TRP A 143 -9.86 -7.37 -6.16
N PRO A 144 -9.11 -6.28 -6.35
CA PRO A 144 -8.58 -5.88 -7.65
C PRO A 144 -7.44 -6.77 -8.15
N LEU A 145 -6.77 -7.47 -7.22
CA LEU A 145 -5.67 -8.40 -7.47
C LEU A 145 -5.84 -9.64 -6.58
N PRO A 146 -5.15 -10.76 -6.88
CA PRO A 146 -5.12 -11.91 -5.99
C PRO A 146 -4.67 -11.53 -4.57
N THR A 147 -5.37 -12.05 -3.56
CA THR A 147 -5.14 -11.69 -2.15
C THR A 147 -3.72 -11.99 -1.67
N TRP A 148 -3.08 -13.04 -2.20
CA TRP A 148 -1.69 -13.38 -1.87
C TRP A 148 -0.72 -12.28 -2.30
N LEU A 149 -0.94 -11.68 -3.47
CA LEU A 149 -0.12 -10.60 -4.00
C LEU A 149 -0.33 -9.32 -3.19
N LEU A 150 -1.58 -9.04 -2.81
CA LEU A 150 -1.91 -7.93 -1.91
C LEU A 150 -1.22 -8.10 -0.56
N ARG A 151 -1.22 -9.30 0.04
CA ARG A 151 -0.57 -9.59 1.32
C ARG A 151 0.96 -9.53 1.28
N LEU A 152 1.57 -9.72 0.10
CA LEU A 152 3.02 -9.62 -0.07
C LEU A 152 3.51 -8.17 0.03
N PHE A 153 2.72 -7.24 -0.50
CA PHE A 153 3.14 -5.85 -0.62
C PHE A 153 2.40 -4.87 0.30
N LEU A 154 1.18 -5.20 0.72
CA LEU A 154 0.42 -4.42 1.70
C LEU A 154 0.50 -5.11 3.05
N SER A 155 0.59 -4.29 4.09
CA SER A 155 0.45 -4.80 5.45
C SER A 155 -0.94 -5.43 5.63
N ARG A 156 -1.05 -6.54 6.37
CA ARG A 156 -2.34 -7.15 6.70
C ARG A 156 -3.33 -6.17 7.35
N TYR A 157 -2.81 -5.14 8.00
CA TYR A 157 -3.59 -4.10 8.67
C TYR A 157 -4.17 -3.03 7.72
N MET A 158 -3.76 -3.06 6.45
CA MET A 158 -4.38 -2.27 5.38
C MET A 158 -5.52 -3.03 4.68
N LEU A 159 -5.68 -4.31 4.96
CA LEU A 159 -6.76 -5.14 4.45
C LEU A 159 -7.83 -5.22 5.54
N ALA A 160 -9.06 -4.85 5.22
CA ALA A 160 -10.16 -4.91 6.18
C ALA A 160 -10.38 -6.37 6.62
N ASN A 161 -10.59 -6.56 7.93
CA ASN A 161 -10.80 -7.90 8.52
C ASN A 161 -12.29 -8.31 8.53
N ASP A 162 -13.18 -7.34 8.45
CA ASP A 162 -14.63 -7.49 8.53
C ASP A 162 -15.28 -7.65 7.14
N GLN A 163 -14.76 -6.96 6.13
CA GLN A 163 -15.27 -6.99 4.76
C GLN A 163 -14.15 -6.98 3.73
N ILE A 164 -14.47 -7.30 2.47
CA ILE A 164 -13.53 -7.18 1.36
C ILE A 164 -13.28 -5.69 1.12
N GLY A 165 -12.11 -5.19 1.51
CA GLY A 165 -11.85 -3.76 1.45
C GLY A 165 -10.48 -3.35 1.95
N PHE A 166 -10.19 -2.07 1.80
CA PHE A 166 -8.94 -1.47 2.28
C PHE A 166 -9.20 -0.59 3.50
N VAL A 167 -8.22 -0.54 4.39
CA VAL A 167 -8.18 0.35 5.55
C VAL A 167 -7.03 1.29 5.33
N LEU A 168 -7.35 2.56 5.06
CA LEU A 168 -6.35 3.58 4.76
C LEU A 168 -6.20 4.49 5.98
N LEU A 169 -5.06 4.35 6.65
CA LEU A 169 -4.65 5.26 7.71
C LEU A 169 -3.85 6.42 7.10
N ILE A 170 -4.47 7.59 7.07
CA ILE A 170 -4.03 8.79 6.35
C ILE A 170 -4.06 9.98 7.33
N ASP A 171 -3.13 10.93 7.17
CA ASP A 171 -3.06 12.16 7.99
C ASP A 171 -4.38 12.95 7.98
N ASP A 172 -4.87 13.33 6.80
CA ASP A 172 -6.11 14.09 6.62
C ASP A 172 -7.20 13.22 5.97
N TRP A 173 -7.72 12.29 6.77
CA TRP A 173 -8.73 11.33 6.30
C TRP A 173 -10.04 12.02 5.87
N MET A 174 -10.42 13.13 6.52
CA MET A 174 -11.67 13.85 6.24
C MET A 174 -11.64 14.53 4.87
N ARG A 175 -10.52 15.18 4.54
CA ARG A 175 -10.36 15.82 3.24
C ARG A 175 -10.31 14.78 2.13
N PHE A 176 -9.58 13.68 2.35
CA PHE A 176 -9.53 12.57 1.41
C PHE A 176 -10.90 11.90 1.21
N SER A 177 -11.67 11.66 2.29
CA SER A 177 -13.01 11.07 2.17
C SER A 177 -13.99 11.98 1.43
N THR A 178 -13.91 13.28 1.67
CA THR A 178 -14.73 14.29 0.97
C THR A 178 -14.39 14.32 -0.51
N GLN A 179 -13.10 14.34 -0.85
CA GLN A 179 -12.64 14.32 -2.25
C GLN A 179 -13.07 13.03 -2.96
N LEU A 180 -12.88 11.87 -2.31
CA LEU A 180 -13.27 10.57 -2.86
C LEU A 180 -14.78 10.48 -3.10
N THR A 181 -15.59 10.93 -2.15
CA THR A 181 -17.05 10.93 -2.26
C THR A 181 -17.54 11.85 -3.38
N SER A 182 -16.95 13.04 -3.50
CA SER A 182 -17.27 13.99 -4.59
C SER A 182 -16.96 13.38 -5.97
N LEU A 183 -15.76 12.81 -6.14
CA LEU A 183 -15.38 12.18 -7.41
C LEU A 183 -16.21 10.94 -7.74
N LEU A 184 -16.51 10.12 -6.73
CA LEU A 184 -17.38 8.95 -6.88
C LEU A 184 -18.81 9.36 -7.29
N GLY A 185 -19.35 10.44 -6.71
CA GLY A 185 -20.64 11.02 -7.07
C GLY A 185 -20.66 11.52 -8.52
N ASN A 186 -19.65 12.28 -8.93
CA ASN A 186 -19.50 12.77 -10.30
C ASN A 186 -19.38 11.62 -11.32
N TRP A 187 -18.63 10.57 -10.97
CA TRP A 187 -18.51 9.37 -11.79
C TRP A 187 -19.84 8.63 -11.94
N ARG A 188 -20.63 8.50 -10.85
CA ARG A 188 -21.97 7.89 -10.90
C ARG A 188 -22.93 8.72 -11.76
N ALA A 189 -22.92 10.05 -11.62
CA ALA A 189 -23.76 10.96 -12.41
C ALA A 189 -23.43 10.88 -13.91
N SER A 190 -22.15 10.92 -14.28
CA SER A 190 -21.73 10.80 -15.69
C SER A 190 -22.04 9.44 -16.32
N ARG A 191 -22.12 8.37 -15.50
CA ARG A 191 -22.59 7.04 -15.93
C ARG A 191 -24.08 7.00 -16.22
N GLN A 192 -24.89 7.72 -15.43
CA GLN A 192 -26.35 7.78 -15.62
C GLN A 192 -26.74 8.64 -16.82
N GLN A 193 -25.95 9.66 -17.16
CA GLN A 193 -26.17 10.53 -18.31
C GLN A 193 -25.72 9.93 -19.64
N ARG A 194 -25.08 8.75 -19.66
CA ARG A 194 -24.77 8.08 -20.93
C ARG A 194 -26.07 7.55 -21.52
N PRO A 195 -26.52 8.05 -22.69
CA PRO A 195 -27.69 7.48 -23.36
C PRO A 195 -27.45 5.99 -23.60
N PRO A 196 -28.48 5.14 -23.50
CA PRO A 196 -28.37 3.75 -23.92
C PRO A 196 -27.80 3.76 -25.34
N GLY A 197 -26.65 3.10 -25.54
CA GLY A 197 -26.05 2.97 -26.87
C GLY A 197 -27.07 2.38 -27.84
N PRO A 198 -26.95 2.63 -29.16
CA PRO A 198 -27.89 2.12 -30.13
C PRO A 198 -27.97 0.60 -29.96
N SER A 199 -29.08 0.14 -29.40
CA SER A 199 -29.43 -1.27 -29.45
C SER A 199 -29.66 -1.52 -30.93
N PHE A 200 -28.70 -2.15 -31.61
CA PHE A 200 -29.01 -2.84 -32.86
C PHE A 200 -30.12 -3.83 -32.49
N GLY A 201 -31.35 -3.42 -32.78
CA GLY A 201 -32.53 -4.21 -32.49
C GLY A 201 -32.49 -5.42 -33.39
N ALA A 202 -32.87 -6.58 -32.86
CA ALA A 202 -33.01 -7.79 -33.68
C ALA A 202 -33.96 -7.60 -34.88
N SER A 203 -34.78 -6.53 -34.88
CA SER A 203 -35.58 -6.08 -36.03
C SER A 203 -34.75 -5.62 -37.24
N ASP A 204 -33.56 -5.05 -37.05
CA ASP A 204 -32.69 -4.62 -38.14
C ASP A 204 -32.02 -5.80 -38.86
N LEU A 205 -31.97 -6.98 -38.23
CA LEU A 205 -31.43 -8.22 -38.81
C LEU A 205 -32.48 -9.05 -39.57
N LEU A 206 -33.76 -8.70 -39.47
CA LEU A 206 -34.86 -9.39 -40.15
C LEU A 206 -35.39 -8.62 -41.37
N SER A 207 -34.71 -7.54 -41.75
CA SER A 207 -35.11 -6.64 -42.84
C SER A 207 -34.41 -6.92 -44.18
N ASP A 208 -33.60 -7.98 -44.29
CA ASP A 208 -32.94 -8.43 -45.53
C ASP A 208 -33.56 -9.71 -46.10
#